data_AF-A0A2K9JUQ1-F1
#
_entry.id   AF-A0A2K9JUQ1-F1
#
_cell.length_a   1.000
_cell.length_b   1.000
_cell.length_c   1.000
_cell.angle_alpha   90.00
_cell.angle_beta   90.00
_cell.angle_gamma   90.00
#
_symmetry.space_group_name_H-M   'P 1'
#
loop_
_entity.id
_entity.type
_entity.pdbx_description
1 polymer ?
#
loop_
_entity_poly.entity_id
_entity_poly.type
_entity_poly.pdbx_seq_one_letter_code
_entity_poly.pdbx_strand_id
1 'polypeptide(L)'
;MTNKGRLPTLGTDDPVISEIAWFINTIYQPAQAKYSRLSKLTRTLSAVSILLALVFLSYFALSVLFPELKLFATSLIYDGYEYNLAIFPSLMLFLAAIILSLRIQIVEKSWRKTVLNSMPLVQASAFLLLLMFCFNQAVVAAAGLLNLVSFLVTYMVNRLFGYTSAATRNQTMIYNLKRLKREYEIASVGCDGYELEILQEATFKALFQLEKDNVKRLDKEIMGDHYTVHDSAFNALKGLRKP
;
A
#
# COMPACT_ATOMS: atom_id res chain seq x y z
N MET A 1 27.70 18.73 26.32
CA MET A 1 28.28 17.45 25.87
C MET A 1 28.63 17.57 24.40
N THR A 2 29.90 17.74 24.09
CA THR A 2 30.41 17.91 22.71
C THR A 2 30.44 16.55 22.01
N ASN A 3 29.64 16.39 20.96
CA ASN A 3 29.63 15.22 20.07
C ASN A 3 31.00 15.14 19.35
N LYS A 4 32.00 14.56 20.02
CA LYS A 4 33.31 14.27 19.42
C LYS A 4 33.14 13.16 18.39
N GLY A 5 32.97 13.55 17.12
CA GLY A 5 32.89 12.63 15.99
C GLY A 5 31.96 13.06 14.86
N ARG A 6 31.08 14.06 15.08
CA ARG A 6 30.28 14.66 13.99
C ARG A 6 30.76 16.08 13.71
N LEU A 7 31.11 16.34 12.45
CA LEU A 7 31.31 17.69 11.94
C LEU A 7 30.06 18.56 12.24
N PRO A 8 30.25 19.86 12.52
CA PRO A 8 29.15 20.77 12.84
C PRO A 8 28.13 20.78 11.71
N THR A 9 26.85 20.74 12.07
CA THR A 9 25.74 20.89 11.11
C THR A 9 25.55 22.36 10.82
N LEU A 10 25.53 22.74 9.54
CA LEU A 10 25.17 24.09 9.13
C LEU A 10 23.70 24.37 9.47
N GLY A 11 23.43 25.60 9.89
CA GLY A 11 22.08 26.09 10.18
C GLY A 11 21.22 26.24 8.92
N THR A 12 19.93 26.55 9.11
CA THR A 12 19.00 26.85 8.01
C THR A 12 19.24 28.19 7.33
N ASP A 13 20.19 28.98 7.82
CA ASP A 13 20.55 30.28 7.26
C ASP A 13 21.36 30.14 5.96
N ASP A 14 21.91 28.95 5.71
CA ASP A 14 22.58 28.62 4.45
C ASP A 14 21.54 28.34 3.34
N PRO A 15 21.65 28.98 2.17
CA PRO A 15 20.65 28.88 1.10
C PRO A 15 20.53 27.46 0.53
N VAL A 16 21.62 26.70 0.43
CA VAL A 16 21.62 25.32 -0.06
C VAL A 16 20.96 24.39 0.95
N ILE A 17 21.29 24.53 2.23
CA ILE A 17 20.68 23.74 3.31
C ILE A 17 19.17 24.02 3.40
N SER A 18 18.78 25.29 3.30
CA SER A 18 17.39 25.73 3.31
C SER A 18 16.60 25.11 2.14
N GLU A 19 17.14 25.19 0.93
CA GLU A 19 16.48 24.67 -0.28
C GLU A 19 16.33 23.13 -0.22
N ILE A 20 17.39 22.41 0.16
CA ILE A 20 17.33 20.95 0.33
C ILE A 20 16.31 20.58 1.42
N ALA A 21 16.28 21.31 2.53
CA ALA A 21 15.31 21.09 3.59
C ALA A 21 13.88 21.35 3.12
N TRP A 22 13.66 22.37 2.29
CA TRP A 22 12.37 22.65 1.68
C TRP A 22 11.91 21.51 0.76
N PHE A 23 12.76 21.00 -0.13
CA PHE A 23 12.43 19.84 -0.97
C PHE A 23 12.06 18.60 -0.14
N ILE A 24 12.83 18.30 0.91
CA ILE A 24 12.56 17.15 1.79
C ILE A 24 11.21 17.33 2.50
N ASN A 25 11.03 18.45 3.21
CA ASN A 25 9.94 18.63 4.16
C ASN A 25 8.63 19.02 3.49
N THR A 26 8.68 19.80 2.41
CA THR A 26 7.49 20.34 1.74
C THR A 26 6.99 19.40 0.64
N ILE A 27 7.90 18.79 -0.13
CA ILE A 27 7.53 18.01 -1.31
C ILE A 27 7.58 16.52 -1.01
N TYR A 28 8.77 15.97 -0.76
CA TYR A 28 8.96 14.53 -0.86
C TYR A 28 8.49 13.77 0.38
N GLN A 29 8.67 14.30 1.59
CA GLN A 29 8.26 13.61 2.81
C GLN A 29 6.73 13.52 2.97
N PRO A 30 5.94 14.58 2.72
CA PRO A 30 4.47 14.48 2.71
C PRO A 30 3.98 13.53 1.62
N ALA A 31 4.58 13.58 0.43
CA ALA A 31 4.23 12.67 -0.67
C ALA A 31 4.55 11.21 -0.33
N GLN A 32 5.75 10.92 0.21
CA GLN A 32 6.15 9.59 0.65
C GLN A 32 5.22 9.04 1.72
N ALA A 33 4.85 9.86 2.72
CA ALA A 33 3.89 9.48 3.73
C ALA A 33 2.50 9.15 3.13
N LYS A 34 2.01 9.97 2.19
CA LYS A 34 0.74 9.73 1.50
C LYS A 34 0.75 8.43 0.70
N TYR A 35 1.74 8.24 -0.19
CA TYR A 35 1.79 7.08 -1.09
C TYR A 35 2.11 5.78 -0.37
N SER A 36 2.98 5.80 0.65
CA SER A 36 3.27 4.60 1.45
C SER A 36 2.03 4.08 2.17
N ARG A 37 1.16 4.97 2.65
CA ARG A 37 -0.12 4.60 3.26
C ARG A 37 -1.09 4.00 2.25
N LEU A 38 -1.30 4.69 1.12
CA LEU A 38 -2.19 4.19 0.06
C LEU A 38 -1.73 2.83 -0.47
N SER A 39 -0.42 2.64 -0.60
CA SER A 39 0.14 1.35 -0.99
C SER A 39 -0.09 0.26 0.05
N LYS A 40 0.12 0.55 1.34
CA LYS A 40 -0.16 -0.42 2.42
C LYS A 40 -1.65 -0.79 2.45
N LEU A 41 -2.53 0.20 2.36
CA LEU A 41 -3.98 0.00 2.41
C LEU A 41 -4.47 -0.87 1.25
N THR A 42 -4.10 -0.53 0.02
CA THR A 42 -4.54 -1.28 -1.17
C THR A 42 -3.97 -2.69 -1.18
N ARG A 43 -2.71 -2.89 -0.74
CA ARG A 43 -2.11 -4.22 -0.60
C ARG A 43 -2.81 -5.07 0.46
N THR A 44 -3.14 -4.48 1.61
CA THR A 44 -3.84 -5.23 2.67
C THR A 44 -5.27 -5.55 2.28
N LEU A 45 -6.02 -4.61 1.67
CA LEU A 45 -7.36 -4.89 1.15
C LEU A 45 -7.33 -5.97 0.08
N SER A 46 -6.35 -5.92 -0.83
CA SER A 46 -6.15 -6.95 -1.84
C SER A 46 -5.87 -8.31 -1.20
N ALA A 47 -4.95 -8.38 -0.24
CA ALA A 47 -4.61 -9.61 0.48
C ALA A 47 -5.79 -10.20 1.29
N VAL A 48 -6.54 -9.35 2.00
CA VAL A 48 -7.75 -9.78 2.73
C VAL A 48 -8.80 -10.27 1.74
N SER A 49 -9.03 -9.53 0.65
CA SER A 49 -10.02 -9.88 -0.36
C SER A 49 -9.72 -11.23 -1.03
N ILE A 50 -8.47 -11.49 -1.43
CA ILE A 50 -8.15 -12.79 -2.05
C ILE A 50 -8.27 -13.94 -1.07
N LEU A 51 -7.86 -13.75 0.18
CA LEU A 51 -7.99 -14.77 1.24
C LEU A 51 -9.47 -15.09 1.47
N LEU A 52 -10.33 -14.08 1.59
CA LEU A 52 -11.77 -14.27 1.76
C LEU A 52 -12.41 -14.90 0.51
N ALA A 53 -11.99 -14.52 -0.70
CA ALA A 53 -12.47 -15.12 -1.94
C ALA A 53 -12.16 -16.62 -1.99
N LEU A 54 -10.93 -17.02 -1.66
CA LEU A 54 -10.52 -18.43 -1.63
C LEU A 54 -11.32 -19.24 -0.61
N VAL A 55 -11.64 -18.65 0.55
CA VAL A 55 -12.47 -19.30 1.57
C VAL A 55 -13.89 -19.52 1.05
N PHE A 56 -14.55 -18.47 0.56
CA PHE A 56 -15.93 -18.61 0.12
C PHE A 56 -16.08 -19.49 -1.12
N LEU A 57 -15.18 -19.35 -2.09
CA LEU A 57 -15.21 -20.18 -3.29
C LEU A 57 -14.85 -21.63 -2.97
N SER A 58 -14.01 -21.90 -1.97
CA SER A 58 -13.74 -23.28 -1.54
C SER A 58 -14.95 -23.90 -0.82
N TYR A 59 -15.66 -23.17 0.03
CA TYR A 59 -16.94 -23.65 0.60
C TYR A 59 -17.98 -23.94 -0.48
N PHE A 60 -18.12 -23.04 -1.45
CA PHE A 60 -19.02 -23.24 -2.58
C PHE A 60 -18.61 -24.43 -3.45
N ALA A 61 -17.31 -24.59 -3.74
CA ALA A 61 -16.83 -25.73 -4.50
C ALA A 61 -17.08 -27.05 -3.76
N LEU A 62 -16.80 -27.11 -2.46
CA LEU A 62 -17.05 -28.29 -1.64
C LEU A 62 -18.53 -28.66 -1.59
N SER A 63 -19.45 -27.70 -1.52
CA SER A 63 -20.88 -28.00 -1.53
C SER A 63 -21.38 -28.55 -2.87
N VAL A 64 -20.77 -28.10 -3.96
CA VAL A 64 -21.14 -28.57 -5.31
C VAL A 64 -20.54 -29.94 -5.59
N LEU A 65 -19.28 -30.17 -5.19
CA LEU A 65 -18.57 -31.43 -5.40
C LEU A 65 -19.01 -32.55 -4.46
N PHE A 66 -19.40 -32.19 -3.23
CA PHE A 66 -19.84 -33.14 -2.20
C PHE A 66 -21.17 -32.69 -1.58
N PRO A 67 -22.30 -32.83 -2.31
CA PRO A 67 -23.61 -32.40 -1.83
C PRO A 67 -24.02 -33.06 -0.50
N GLU A 68 -23.49 -34.27 -0.25
CA GLU A 68 -23.74 -35.06 0.96
C GLU A 68 -23.20 -34.41 2.24
N LEU A 69 -22.20 -33.52 2.13
CA LEU A 69 -21.61 -32.83 3.29
C LEU A 69 -22.58 -31.82 3.95
N LYS A 70 -23.70 -31.47 3.29
CA LYS A 70 -24.72 -30.53 3.81
C LYS A 70 -24.10 -29.29 4.49
N LEU A 71 -23.11 -28.69 3.83
CA LEU A 71 -22.28 -27.61 4.39
C LEU A 71 -23.06 -26.34 4.75
N PHE A 72 -24.20 -26.10 4.10
CA PHE A 72 -25.03 -24.92 4.31
C PHE A 72 -26.27 -25.29 5.11
N ALA A 73 -26.46 -24.61 6.24
CA ALA A 73 -27.67 -24.70 7.04
C ALA A 73 -28.74 -23.73 6.52
N THR A 74 -30.02 -24.10 6.65
CA THR A 74 -31.17 -23.26 6.27
C THR A 74 -31.37 -22.08 7.22
N SER A 75 -30.95 -22.17 8.49
CA SER A 75 -30.90 -21.04 9.45
C SER A 75 -29.96 -21.31 10.65
N LEU A 76 -28.90 -20.51 10.82
CA LEU A 76 -27.83 -20.76 11.80
C LEU A 76 -28.19 -20.58 13.28
N ILE A 77 -29.20 -19.76 13.61
CA ILE A 77 -29.59 -19.53 15.01
C ILE A 77 -30.43 -20.70 15.56
N TYR A 78 -31.08 -21.47 14.69
CA TYR A 78 -31.95 -22.58 15.07
C TYR A 78 -31.31 -23.97 14.95
N ASP A 79 -30.30 -24.16 14.08
CA ASP A 79 -29.59 -25.45 13.90
C ASP A 79 -28.32 -25.58 14.77
N GLY A 80 -28.15 -24.72 15.78
CA GLY A 80 -26.91 -24.47 16.54
C GLY A 80 -26.26 -25.63 17.31
N TYR A 81 -26.70 -26.88 17.10
CA TYR A 81 -26.12 -28.08 17.73
C TYR A 81 -25.35 -28.99 16.78
N GLU A 82 -25.57 -28.91 15.46
CA GLU A 82 -24.73 -29.64 14.51
C GLU A 82 -23.50 -28.78 14.20
N TYR A 83 -22.40 -29.11 14.90
CA TYR A 83 -21.07 -28.52 14.72
C TYR A 83 -20.71 -28.45 13.24
N ASN A 84 -20.99 -27.32 12.60
CA ASN A 84 -20.63 -27.10 11.22
C ASN A 84 -19.11 -26.88 11.20
N LEU A 85 -18.36 -27.95 10.90
CA LEU A 85 -16.89 -27.96 10.81
C LEU A 85 -16.35 -26.82 9.92
N ALA A 86 -17.20 -26.25 9.06
CA ALA A 86 -16.95 -25.03 8.29
C ALA A 86 -16.68 -23.76 9.13
N ILE A 87 -17.19 -23.67 10.36
CA ILE A 87 -17.07 -22.46 11.17
C ILE A 87 -15.63 -22.29 11.69
N PHE A 88 -14.95 -23.40 12.01
CA PHE A 88 -13.63 -23.36 12.66
C PHE A 88 -12.51 -22.79 11.78
N PRO A 89 -12.32 -23.24 10.52
CA PRO A 89 -11.32 -22.65 9.60
C PRO A 89 -11.66 -21.19 9.28
N SER A 90 -12.95 -20.90 9.10
CA SER A 90 -13.45 -19.56 8.81
C SER A 90 -13.13 -18.57 9.94
N LEU A 91 -13.25 -19.01 11.20
CA LEU A 91 -12.95 -18.20 12.38
C LEU A 91 -11.44 -17.94 12.53
N MET A 92 -10.58 -18.91 12.23
CA MET A 92 -9.12 -18.72 12.26
C MET A 92 -8.66 -17.72 11.19
N LEU A 93 -9.22 -17.81 9.99
CA LEU A 93 -8.92 -16.88 8.89
C LEU A 93 -9.49 -15.48 9.15
N PHE A 94 -10.63 -15.39 9.82
CA PHE A 94 -11.18 -14.14 10.32
C PHE A 94 -10.26 -13.48 11.36
N LEU A 95 -9.74 -14.23 12.32
CA LEU A 95 -8.78 -13.72 13.30
C LEU A 95 -7.51 -13.21 12.60
N ALA A 96 -7.01 -13.94 11.60
CA ALA A 96 -5.89 -13.48 10.79
C ALA A 96 -6.21 -12.17 10.05
N ALA A 97 -7.41 -12.04 9.45
CA ALA A 97 -7.86 -10.82 8.79
C ALA A 97 -8.00 -9.64 9.77
N ILE A 98 -8.48 -9.86 11.00
CA ILE A 98 -8.49 -8.85 12.07
C ILE A 98 -7.07 -8.43 12.41
N ILE A 99 -6.16 -9.37 12.66
CA ILE A 99 -4.76 -9.06 13.04
C ILE A 99 -4.08 -8.22 11.94
N LEU A 100 -4.30 -8.59 10.67
CA LEU A 100 -3.82 -7.82 9.51
C LEU A 100 -4.43 -6.42 9.44
N SER A 101 -5.72 -6.29 9.77
CA SER A 101 -6.44 -5.01 9.75
C SER A 101 -6.03 -4.08 10.90
N LEU A 102 -5.86 -4.63 12.11
CA LEU A 102 -5.42 -3.87 13.30
C LEU A 102 -4.01 -3.33 13.15
N ARG A 103 -3.12 -4.00 12.40
CA ARG A 103 -1.77 -3.49 12.08
C ARG A 103 -1.78 -2.14 11.35
N ILE A 104 -2.90 -1.75 10.73
CA ILE A 104 -3.03 -0.47 10.02
C ILE A 104 -3.53 0.67 10.92
N GLN A 105 -4.20 0.37 12.05
CA GLN A 105 -4.94 1.35 12.85
C GLN A 105 -4.11 2.24 13.80
N ILE A 106 -2.80 2.37 13.62
CA ILE A 106 -1.98 3.18 14.53
C ILE A 106 -2.17 4.69 14.27
N VAL A 107 -3.05 5.28 15.11
CA VAL A 107 -3.15 6.67 15.61
C VAL A 107 -3.16 7.80 14.57
N GLU A 108 -4.35 8.29 14.17
CA GLU A 108 -4.48 9.60 13.50
C GLU A 108 -5.84 10.29 13.73
N LYS A 109 -5.84 11.62 13.90
CA LYS A 109 -7.01 12.46 14.27
C LYS A 109 -7.99 12.80 13.12
N SER A 110 -7.71 12.42 11.88
CA SER A 110 -8.54 12.84 10.72
C SER A 110 -9.59 11.80 10.35
N TRP A 111 -10.88 12.16 10.44
CA TRP A 111 -12.00 11.24 10.21
C TRP A 111 -11.95 10.52 8.85
N ARG A 112 -11.59 11.19 7.75
CA ARG A 112 -11.48 10.56 6.43
C ARG A 112 -10.42 9.47 6.41
N LYS A 113 -9.28 9.71 7.06
CA LYS A 113 -8.18 8.75 7.15
C LYS A 113 -8.52 7.60 8.09
N THR A 114 -9.25 7.88 9.17
CA THR A 114 -9.79 6.85 10.08
C THR A 114 -10.73 5.91 9.34
N VAL A 115 -11.65 6.43 8.52
CA VAL A 115 -12.58 5.63 7.72
C VAL A 115 -11.85 4.77 6.68
N LEU A 116 -10.88 5.35 5.97
CA LEU A 116 -10.06 4.58 5.02
C LEU A 116 -9.28 3.45 5.71
N ASN A 117 -8.65 3.74 6.84
CA ASN A 117 -7.87 2.76 7.59
C ASN A 117 -8.73 1.69 8.28
N SER A 118 -10.03 1.96 8.51
CA SER A 118 -10.96 0.97 9.06
C SER A 118 -11.60 0.10 7.98
N MET A 119 -11.46 0.40 6.68
CA MET A 119 -12.06 -0.41 5.60
C MET A 119 -11.72 -1.91 5.68
N PRO A 120 -10.47 -2.34 5.94
CA PRO A 120 -10.16 -3.77 6.08
C PRO A 120 -10.92 -4.41 7.26
N LEU A 121 -11.07 -3.68 8.37
CA LEU A 121 -11.83 -4.14 9.53
C LEU A 121 -13.31 -4.22 9.21
N VAL A 122 -13.89 -3.21 8.55
CA VAL A 122 -15.29 -3.22 8.11
C VAL A 122 -15.56 -4.40 7.18
N GLN A 123 -14.66 -4.69 6.23
CA GLN A 123 -14.76 -5.85 5.35
C GLN A 123 -14.73 -7.17 6.14
N ALA A 124 -13.83 -7.31 7.11
CA ALA A 124 -13.76 -8.48 7.97
C ALA A 124 -15.01 -8.61 8.89
N SER A 125 -15.53 -7.51 9.43
CA SER A 125 -16.75 -7.51 10.24
C SER A 125 -17.98 -7.89 9.41
N ALA A 126 -18.10 -7.38 8.18
CA ALA A 126 -19.15 -7.77 7.25
C ALA A 126 -19.09 -9.27 6.91
N PHE A 127 -17.88 -9.82 6.78
CA PHE A 127 -17.66 -11.26 6.62
C PHE A 127 -18.22 -12.07 7.81
N LEU A 128 -17.94 -11.65 9.05
CA LEU A 128 -18.44 -12.35 10.24
C LEU A 128 -19.98 -12.29 10.34
N LEU A 129 -20.58 -11.15 10.00
CA LEU A 129 -22.04 -11.04 9.96
C LEU A 129 -22.64 -11.97 8.89
N LEU A 130 -22.04 -12.05 7.70
CA LEU A 130 -22.48 -12.98 6.66
C LEU A 130 -22.39 -14.45 7.09
N LEU A 131 -21.29 -14.82 7.76
CA LEU A 131 -21.11 -16.17 8.31
C LEU A 131 -22.14 -16.49 9.41
N MET A 132 -22.45 -15.54 10.29
CA MET A 132 -23.34 -15.79 11.43
C MET A 132 -24.82 -15.81 11.06
N PHE A 133 -25.24 -14.99 10.08
CA PHE A 133 -26.66 -14.75 9.83
C PHE A 133 -27.16 -15.22 8.47
N CYS A 134 -26.29 -15.33 7.45
CA CYS A 134 -26.69 -15.51 6.06
C CYS A 134 -25.87 -16.59 5.32
N PHE A 135 -25.49 -17.69 5.99
CA PHE A 135 -24.65 -18.73 5.41
C PHE A 135 -25.42 -19.70 4.50
N ASN A 136 -25.97 -19.18 3.40
CA ASN A 136 -26.55 -19.99 2.33
C ASN A 136 -25.62 -20.03 1.11
N GLN A 137 -25.83 -21.01 0.23
CA GLN A 137 -24.97 -21.25 -0.94
C GLN A 137 -24.87 -20.04 -1.87
N ALA A 138 -26.00 -19.35 -2.13
CA ALA A 138 -26.04 -18.20 -3.04
C ALA A 138 -25.28 -16.99 -2.48
N VAL A 139 -25.43 -16.71 -1.19
CA VAL A 139 -24.76 -15.62 -0.47
C VAL A 139 -23.26 -15.90 -0.39
N VAL A 140 -22.85 -17.13 -0.11
CA VAL A 140 -21.43 -17.53 -0.08
C VAL A 140 -20.79 -17.39 -1.46
N ALA A 141 -21.47 -17.82 -2.52
CA ALA A 141 -20.99 -17.63 -3.89
C ALA A 141 -20.85 -16.14 -4.25
N ALA A 142 -21.88 -15.34 -3.95
CA ALA A 142 -21.87 -13.90 -4.20
C ALA A 142 -20.77 -13.18 -3.41
N ALA A 143 -20.57 -13.53 -2.14
CA ALA A 143 -19.51 -12.98 -1.30
C ALA A 143 -18.11 -13.34 -1.83
N GLY A 144 -17.93 -14.58 -2.30
CA GLY A 144 -16.68 -15.00 -2.96
C GLY A 144 -16.38 -14.18 -4.21
N LEU A 145 -17.37 -14.00 -5.09
CA LEU A 145 -17.25 -13.19 -6.31
C LEU A 145 -16.97 -11.71 -6.00
N LEU A 146 -17.68 -11.12 -5.04
CA LEU A 146 -17.46 -9.73 -4.62
C LEU A 146 -16.04 -9.52 -4.07
N ASN A 147 -15.52 -10.47 -3.29
CA ASN A 147 -14.15 -10.43 -2.81
C ASN A 147 -13.13 -10.59 -3.95
N LEU A 148 -13.41 -11.44 -4.95
CA LEU A 148 -12.57 -11.56 -6.14
C LEU A 148 -12.52 -10.24 -6.94
N VAL A 149 -13.68 -9.61 -7.16
CA VAL A 149 -13.77 -8.29 -7.82
C VAL A 149 -13.03 -7.24 -7.00
N SER A 150 -13.22 -7.23 -5.68
CA SER A 150 -12.52 -6.30 -4.77
C SER A 150 -11.01 -6.48 -4.82
N PHE A 151 -10.52 -7.72 -4.86
CA PHE A 151 -9.11 -8.04 -5.07
C PHE A 151 -8.59 -7.46 -6.39
N LEU A 152 -9.30 -7.70 -7.49
CA LEU A 152 -8.90 -7.21 -8.81
C LEU A 152 -8.87 -5.67 -8.85
N VAL A 153 -9.93 -5.01 -8.36
CA VAL A 153 -10.02 -3.55 -8.32
C VAL A 153 -8.92 -2.96 -7.44
N THR A 154 -8.71 -3.47 -6.23
CA THR A 154 -7.68 -2.94 -5.32
C THR A 154 -6.26 -3.16 -5.85
N TYR A 155 -6.01 -4.32 -6.47
CA TYR A 155 -4.75 -4.60 -7.15
C TYR A 155 -4.52 -3.66 -8.33
N MET A 156 -5.52 -3.49 -9.19
CA MET A 156 -5.46 -2.59 -10.34
C MET A 156 -5.27 -1.14 -9.90
N VAL A 157 -5.97 -0.66 -8.87
CA VAL A 157 -5.81 0.69 -8.32
C VAL A 157 -4.39 0.90 -7.80
N ASN A 158 -3.82 -0.07 -7.06
CA ASN A 158 -2.43 0.06 -6.59
C ASN A 158 -1.43 0.14 -7.74
N ARG A 159 -1.68 -0.60 -8.83
CA ARG A 159 -0.81 -0.64 -10.01
C ARG A 159 -0.99 0.60 -10.91
N LEU A 160 -2.22 0.94 -11.28
CA LEU A 160 -2.54 2.06 -12.15
C LEU A 160 -2.09 3.41 -11.57
N PHE A 161 -2.28 3.61 -10.27
CA PHE A 161 -1.80 4.82 -9.60
C PHE A 161 -0.36 4.72 -9.09
N GLY A 162 0.31 3.59 -9.32
CA GLY A 162 1.72 3.39 -8.98
C GLY A 162 2.06 3.66 -7.52
N TYR A 163 1.15 3.41 -6.55
CA TYR A 163 1.34 3.86 -5.17
C TYR A 163 2.61 3.29 -4.54
N THR A 164 2.94 2.02 -4.81
CA THR A 164 4.20 1.41 -4.36
C THR A 164 5.40 2.10 -5.01
N SER A 165 5.37 2.31 -6.32
CA SER A 165 6.46 2.95 -7.07
C SER A 165 6.69 4.39 -6.58
N ALA A 166 5.63 5.18 -6.46
CA ALA A 166 5.68 6.55 -5.97
C ALA A 166 6.22 6.63 -4.53
N ALA A 167 5.82 5.70 -3.65
CA ALA A 167 6.32 5.64 -2.28
C ALA A 167 7.84 5.36 -2.25
N THR A 168 8.30 4.37 -3.01
CA THR A 168 9.72 4.01 -3.10
C THR A 168 10.54 5.13 -3.73
N ARG A 169 10.05 5.74 -4.81
CA ARG A 169 10.73 6.85 -5.50
C ARG A 169 10.93 8.04 -4.57
N ASN A 170 9.88 8.47 -3.86
CA ASN A 170 9.99 9.58 -2.92
C ASN A 170 10.92 9.24 -1.74
N GLN A 171 10.92 8.00 -1.27
CA GLN A 171 11.87 7.55 -0.25
C GLN A 171 13.33 7.62 -0.74
N THR A 172 13.59 7.16 -1.97
CA THR A 172 14.92 7.27 -2.59
C THR A 172 15.33 8.72 -2.75
N MET A 173 14.43 9.60 -3.19
CA MET A 173 14.73 11.03 -3.34
C MET A 173 15.06 11.69 -1.98
N ILE A 174 14.30 11.41 -0.92
CA ILE A 174 14.61 11.89 0.44
C ILE A 174 16.00 11.42 0.87
N TYR A 175 16.36 10.17 0.59
CA TYR A 175 17.69 9.65 0.93
C TYR A 175 18.79 10.38 0.16
N ASN A 176 18.63 10.56 -1.16
CA ASN A 176 19.59 11.27 -1.99
C ASN A 176 19.75 12.74 -1.57
N LEU A 177 18.65 13.42 -1.22
CA LEU A 177 18.69 14.80 -0.72
C LEU A 177 19.40 14.90 0.63
N LYS A 178 19.13 13.97 1.56
CA LYS A 178 19.85 13.91 2.85
C LYS A 178 21.34 13.66 2.65
N ARG A 179 21.69 12.82 1.67
CA ARG A 179 23.08 12.56 1.30
C ARG A 179 23.73 13.81 0.71
N LEU A 180 23.09 14.48 -0.25
CA LEU A 180 23.60 15.71 -0.86
C LEU A 180 23.81 16.81 0.18
N LYS A 181 22.83 17.00 1.08
CA LYS A 181 22.98 17.90 2.23
C LYS A 181 24.23 17.57 3.04
N ARG A 182 24.46 16.28 3.32
CA ARG A 182 25.61 15.85 4.12
C ARG A 182 26.93 16.06 3.39
N GLU A 183 26.96 15.79 2.09
CA GLU A 183 28.15 16.03 1.25
C GLU A 183 28.51 17.52 1.24
N TYR A 184 27.51 18.41 1.09
CA TYR A 184 27.70 19.86 1.18
C TYR A 184 28.20 20.30 2.57
N GLU A 185 27.55 19.86 3.66
CA GLU A 185 27.99 20.18 5.03
C GLU A 185 29.44 19.77 5.31
N ILE A 186 29.91 18.67 4.72
CA ILE A 186 31.28 18.19 4.88
C ILE A 186 32.23 19.05 4.03
N ALA A 187 31.87 19.32 2.79
CA ALA A 187 32.69 20.07 1.86
C ALA A 187 32.84 21.55 2.25
N SER A 188 31.84 22.14 2.90
CA SER A 188 31.85 23.55 3.33
C SER A 188 32.76 23.84 4.52
N VAL A 189 33.31 22.82 5.19
CA VAL A 189 34.10 23.01 6.41
C VAL A 189 35.46 23.62 6.05
N GLY A 190 35.68 24.86 6.48
CA GLY A 190 36.95 25.55 6.30
C GLY A 190 37.12 26.20 4.93
N CYS A 191 36.07 26.23 4.11
CA CYS A 191 36.07 27.01 2.86
C CYS A 191 36.08 28.52 3.14
N ASP A 192 36.76 29.25 2.28
CA ASP A 192 36.62 30.71 2.21
C ASP A 192 35.32 31.11 1.47
N GLY A 193 35.03 32.40 1.41
CA GLY A 193 33.79 32.89 0.80
C GLY A 193 33.65 32.55 -0.68
N TYR A 194 34.75 32.57 -1.44
CA TYR A 194 34.74 32.30 -2.88
C TYR A 194 34.59 30.80 -3.17
N GLU A 195 35.32 29.96 -2.43
CA GLU A 195 35.19 28.51 -2.48
C GLU A 195 33.78 28.06 -2.08
N LEU A 196 33.19 28.72 -1.07
CA LEU A 196 31.82 28.44 -0.65
C LEU A 196 30.80 28.75 -1.75
N GLU A 197 30.94 29.88 -2.46
CA GLU A 197 30.05 30.21 -3.59
C GLU A 197 30.13 29.17 -4.72
N ILE A 198 31.35 28.74 -5.10
CA ILE A 198 31.55 27.68 -6.09
C ILE A 198 30.90 26.37 -5.63
N LEU A 199 31.09 26.01 -4.36
CA LEU A 199 30.52 24.79 -3.78
C LEU A 199 28.98 24.84 -3.75
N GLN A 200 28.41 26.00 -3.44
CA GLN A 200 26.97 26.23 -3.46
C GLN A 200 26.41 26.05 -4.87
N GLU A 201 27.04 26.66 -5.88
CA GLU A 201 26.63 26.51 -7.28
C GLU A 201 26.68 25.03 -7.73
N ALA A 202 27.77 24.34 -7.42
CA ALA A 202 27.92 22.92 -7.74
C ALA A 202 26.84 22.05 -7.06
N THR A 203 26.49 22.38 -5.81
CA THR A 203 25.47 21.65 -5.05
C THR A 203 24.06 21.91 -5.58
N PHE A 204 23.75 23.16 -5.94
CA PHE A 204 22.49 23.48 -6.62
C PHE A 204 22.35 22.76 -7.95
N LYS A 205 23.42 22.71 -8.75
CA LYS A 205 23.43 21.96 -10.00
C LYS A 205 23.15 20.47 -9.77
N ALA A 206 23.75 19.87 -8.74
CA ALA A 206 23.48 18.48 -8.36
C ALA A 206 22.03 18.27 -7.88
N LEU A 207 21.49 19.20 -7.09
CA LEU A 207 20.10 19.18 -6.61
C LEU A 207 19.10 19.16 -7.78
N PHE A 208 19.22 20.10 -8.73
CA PHE A 208 18.32 20.17 -9.87
C PHE A 208 18.52 19.00 -10.84
N GLN A 209 19.72 18.43 -10.91
CA GLN A 209 19.95 17.22 -11.68
C GLN A 209 19.20 16.01 -11.07
N LEU A 210 19.24 15.86 -9.73
CA LEU A 210 18.45 14.83 -9.04
C LEU A 210 16.95 14.98 -9.32
N GLU A 211 16.44 16.21 -9.34
CA GLU A 211 15.05 16.47 -9.69
C GLU A 211 14.72 16.08 -11.14
N LYS A 212 15.56 16.47 -12.10
CA LYS A 212 15.40 16.09 -13.51
C LYS A 212 15.38 14.58 -13.70
N ASP A 213 16.29 13.86 -13.02
CA ASP A 213 16.35 12.40 -13.10
C ASP A 213 15.14 11.74 -12.43
N ASN A 214 14.62 12.34 -11.36
CA ASN A 214 13.38 11.91 -10.71
C ASN A 214 12.14 12.11 -11.60
N VAL A 215 12.07 13.22 -12.35
CA VAL A 215 11.00 13.47 -13.34
C VAL A 215 11.06 12.45 -14.47
N LYS A 216 12.24 12.20 -15.06
CA LYS A 216 12.40 11.17 -16.09
C LYS A 216 11.97 9.78 -15.60
N ARG A 217 12.29 9.46 -14.35
CA ARG A 217 11.86 8.21 -13.73
C ARG A 217 10.33 8.14 -13.56
N LEU A 218 9.69 9.24 -13.13
CA LEU A 218 8.24 9.35 -13.07
C LEU A 218 7.60 9.10 -14.44
N ASP A 219 8.10 9.75 -15.50
CA ASP A 219 7.56 9.60 -16.85
C ASP A 219 7.65 8.14 -17.32
N LYS A 220 8.80 7.50 -17.08
CA LYS A 220 8.99 6.08 -17.40
C LYS A 220 8.04 5.17 -16.62
N GLU A 221 7.81 5.45 -15.34
CA GLU A 221 6.89 4.69 -14.48
C GLU A 221 5.43 4.86 -14.97
N ILE A 222 4.99 6.09 -15.24
CA ILE A 222 3.64 6.37 -15.77
C ILE A 222 3.44 5.63 -17.09
N MET A 223 4.37 5.77 -18.04
CA MET A 223 4.26 5.11 -19.33
C MET A 223 4.26 3.58 -19.18
N GLY A 224 5.20 3.02 -18.41
CA GLY A 224 5.31 1.58 -18.19
C GLY A 224 4.08 0.95 -17.51
N ASP A 225 3.49 1.65 -16.54
CA ASP A 225 2.29 1.19 -15.84
C ASP A 225 1.05 1.26 -16.74
N HIS A 226 0.90 2.28 -17.58
CA HIS A 226 -0.18 2.34 -18.56
C HIS A 226 -0.11 1.22 -19.61
N TYR A 227 1.08 0.96 -20.18
CA TYR A 227 1.26 -0.13 -21.15
C TYR A 227 1.02 -1.50 -20.52
N THR A 228 1.56 -1.76 -19.33
CA THR A 228 1.38 -3.08 -18.71
C THR A 228 -0.04 -3.35 -18.21
N VAL A 229 -0.78 -2.33 -17.75
CA VAL A 229 -2.19 -2.51 -17.39
C VAL A 229 -3.04 -2.81 -18.63
N HIS A 230 -2.78 -2.11 -19.73
CA HIS A 230 -3.46 -2.36 -21.00
C HIS A 230 -3.16 -3.76 -21.54
N ASP A 231 -1.89 -4.16 -21.57
CA ASP A 231 -1.48 -5.47 -22.07
C ASP A 231 -1.98 -6.61 -21.17
N SER A 232 -1.99 -6.45 -19.85
CA SER A 232 -2.57 -7.46 -18.95
C SER A 232 -4.08 -7.61 -19.13
N ALA A 233 -4.83 -6.51 -19.29
CA ALA A 233 -6.27 -6.57 -19.54
C ALA A 233 -6.59 -7.20 -20.91
N PHE A 234 -5.85 -6.82 -21.96
CA PHE A 234 -6.01 -7.39 -23.29
C PHE A 234 -5.56 -8.85 -23.38
N ASN A 235 -4.51 -9.25 -22.67
CA ASN A 235 -4.06 -10.65 -22.64
C ASN A 235 -5.02 -11.55 -21.85
N ALA A 236 -5.64 -11.05 -20.78
CA ALA A 236 -6.72 -11.77 -20.09
C ALA A 236 -7.94 -11.96 -20.99
N LEU A 237 -8.36 -10.91 -21.72
CA LEU A 237 -9.43 -10.97 -22.72
C LEU A 237 -9.11 -11.91 -23.88
N LYS A 238 -7.86 -11.93 -24.36
CA LYS A 238 -7.40 -12.86 -25.39
C LYS A 238 -7.32 -14.30 -24.87
N GLY A 239 -6.95 -14.50 -23.61
CA GLY A 239 -6.92 -15.81 -22.95
C GLY A 239 -8.31 -16.43 -22.81
N LEU A 240 -9.32 -15.62 -22.51
CA LEU A 240 -10.74 -16.04 -22.49
C LEU A 240 -11.34 -16.32 -23.88
N ARG A 241 -10.68 -15.86 -24.95
CA ARG A 241 -11.11 -16.08 -26.33
C ARG A 241 -10.44 -17.30 -26.98
N LYS A 242 -9.53 -17.98 -26.29
CA LYS A 242 -9.01 -19.27 -26.74
C LYS A 242 -9.97 -20.37 -26.24
N PRO A 243 -10.66 -21.09 -27.14
CA PRO A 243 -11.47 -22.26 -26.78
C PRO A 243 -10.61 -23.40 -26.23
#